data_AF-A0A9W4WHB0-F1
#
_entry.id   AF-A0A9W4WHB0-F1
#
_cell.length_a   1.000
_cell.length_b   1.000
_cell.length_c   1.000
_cell.angle_alpha   90.00
_cell.angle_beta   90.00
_cell.angle_gamma   90.00
#
_symmetry.space_group_name_H-M   'P 1'
#
loop_
_entity.id
_entity.type
_entity.pdbx_description
1 polymer ?
#
loop_
_entity_poly.entity_id
_entity_poly.type
_entity_poly.pdbx_seq_one_letter_code
_entity_poly.pdbx_strand_id
1 'polypeptide(L)'
;MNNDYSWDERIDDFMSIFHNDSVPTKKIFLNLSFLSTLVIIFFLENGEENITKQDDIFTEIKVRSKHLISQEIIDTKIDEQIRNFQPIKELLLEYLVTQKDKRSILITNLVKECNLFFENLLKSENIFHLIPFTITFAIVHLTVMRTSLKLNTSSVDEVKEIISRYQSHFKDSFHQFFTWRMDQITTKTTISNDSSSSSLFTFRANGEVRDTISNKLVNYVAKSSNDQIFLKVFDLIKLRMLNETKTEFMKMFLHIFSLVNSFPDIESLHIMSWPLNVRSFWVGPYGIDTFPDGLHNLEDNSKLFYNIFDDDPGIIRKIVVRHYGIIDRIQAYYDDDDPDNENYRAGKSIGTGTGGSECIISDLDNFSKYVVAINITFGYGLLAAIEFTFNNGKSTGILGRVPKKQKIGTLQIGPFGKYNEFRLSGISGGGGKVIRDNEDFGENAAHIAFQFQYVDSL
;
A
#
# COMPACT_ATOMS: atom_id res chain seq x y z
N MET A 1 -21.38 2.52 -16.78
CA MET A 1 -20.08 2.43 -16.12
C MET A 1 -19.14 1.89 -17.18
N ASN A 2 -18.14 2.66 -17.60
CA ASN A 2 -17.15 2.23 -18.58
C ASN A 2 -16.31 1.12 -17.94
N ASN A 3 -16.45 -0.12 -18.40
CA ASN A 3 -15.51 -1.19 -18.08
C ASN A 3 -14.35 -1.14 -19.09
N ASP A 4 -13.53 -0.10 -18.98
CA ASP A 4 -12.21 -0.12 -19.60
C ASP A 4 -11.35 -1.07 -18.74
N TYR A 5 -10.81 -2.12 -19.35
CA TYR A 5 -10.06 -3.17 -18.67
C TYR A 5 -8.74 -2.61 -18.11
N SER A 6 -8.74 -2.36 -16.80
CA SER A 6 -7.73 -1.53 -16.12
C SER A 6 -6.40 -2.24 -15.89
N TRP A 7 -5.35 -1.48 -15.53
CA TRP A 7 -4.05 -2.07 -15.14
C TRP A 7 -4.20 -3.11 -14.02
N ASP A 8 -4.98 -2.79 -12.98
CA ASP A 8 -5.16 -3.68 -11.83
C ASP A 8 -5.86 -4.99 -12.24
N GLU A 9 -6.90 -4.91 -13.09
CA GLU A 9 -7.62 -6.09 -13.59
C GLU A 9 -6.74 -7.00 -14.45
N ARG A 10 -5.96 -6.44 -15.38
CA ARG A 10 -5.03 -7.20 -16.23
C ARG A 10 -3.97 -7.93 -15.39
N ILE A 11 -3.47 -7.27 -14.34
CA ILE A 11 -2.45 -7.84 -13.46
C ILE A 11 -3.04 -8.93 -12.58
N ASP A 12 -4.18 -8.67 -11.93
CA ASP A 12 -4.90 -9.69 -11.15
C ASP A 12 -5.25 -10.90 -12.00
N ASP A 13 -5.61 -10.67 -13.26
CA ASP A 13 -5.95 -11.70 -14.21
C ASP A 13 -4.75 -12.58 -14.57
N PHE A 14 -3.61 -11.96 -14.86
CA PHE A 14 -2.35 -12.67 -15.07
C PHE A 14 -1.90 -13.44 -13.82
N MET A 15 -1.97 -12.82 -12.64
CA MET A 15 -1.56 -13.41 -11.37
C MET A 15 -2.47 -14.57 -10.95
N SER A 16 -3.77 -14.51 -11.26
CA SER A 16 -4.69 -15.64 -11.02
C SER A 16 -4.28 -16.92 -11.76
N ILE A 17 -3.81 -16.77 -13.00
CA ILE A 17 -3.34 -17.89 -13.81
C ILE A 17 -2.00 -18.40 -13.28
N PHE A 18 -1.13 -17.46 -12.88
CA PHE A 18 0.15 -17.78 -12.27
C PHE A 18 0.01 -18.62 -10.98
N HIS A 19 -0.95 -18.30 -10.11
CA HIS A 19 -1.22 -19.03 -8.87
C HIS A 19 -2.04 -20.33 -9.06
N ASN A 20 -2.40 -20.68 -10.30
CA ASN A 20 -3.30 -21.81 -10.62
C ASN A 20 -4.66 -21.75 -9.90
N ASP A 21 -5.17 -20.54 -9.66
CA ASP A 21 -6.50 -20.36 -9.12
C ASP A 21 -7.52 -20.91 -10.12
N SER A 22 -8.33 -21.89 -9.69
CA SER A 22 -9.35 -22.52 -10.53
C SER A 22 -10.52 -21.57 -10.78
N VAL A 23 -10.31 -20.44 -11.46
CA VAL A 23 -11.37 -19.52 -11.84
C VAL A 23 -12.03 -20.04 -13.12
N PRO A 24 -13.36 -20.33 -13.12
CA PRO A 24 -14.05 -20.98 -14.23
C PRO A 24 -13.95 -20.23 -15.59
N THR A 25 -13.81 -18.91 -15.56
CA THR A 25 -13.84 -18.03 -16.74
C THR A 25 -12.57 -18.05 -17.59
N LYS A 26 -11.47 -18.67 -17.13
CA LYS A 26 -10.15 -18.56 -17.79
C LYS A 26 -9.50 -19.88 -18.16
N LYS A 27 -10.28 -20.96 -18.25
CA LYS A 27 -9.80 -22.29 -18.68
C LYS A 27 -9.09 -22.27 -20.04
N ILE A 28 -9.39 -21.30 -20.91
CA ILE A 28 -8.75 -21.15 -22.23
C ILE A 28 -7.23 -20.92 -22.09
N PHE A 29 -6.79 -20.19 -21.05
CA PHE A 29 -5.38 -19.89 -20.83
C PHE A 29 -4.57 -21.06 -20.25
N LEU A 30 -5.23 -22.05 -19.63
CA LEU A 30 -4.55 -23.22 -19.04
C LEU A 30 -3.78 -24.06 -20.07
N ASN A 31 -4.15 -23.95 -21.36
CA ASN A 31 -3.50 -24.68 -22.45
C ASN A 31 -2.42 -23.85 -23.19
N LEU A 32 -2.21 -22.60 -22.78
CA LEU A 32 -1.24 -21.70 -23.39
C LEU A 32 0.06 -21.69 -22.60
N SER A 33 1.16 -21.31 -23.26
CA SER A 33 2.40 -21.04 -22.54
C SER A 33 2.21 -19.83 -21.62
N PHE A 34 2.97 -19.79 -20.52
CA PHE A 34 2.89 -18.68 -19.57
C PHE A 34 3.19 -17.32 -20.21
N LEU A 35 4.19 -17.26 -21.11
CA LEU A 35 4.47 -16.05 -21.90
C LEU A 35 3.34 -15.72 -22.88
N SER A 36 2.76 -16.70 -23.56
CA SER A 36 1.60 -16.45 -24.45
C SER A 36 0.42 -15.86 -23.69
N THR A 37 0.17 -16.36 -22.48
CA THR A 37 -0.87 -15.86 -21.57
C THR A 37 -0.61 -14.39 -21.22
N LEU A 38 0.62 -14.06 -20.80
CA LEU A 38 1.01 -12.68 -20.52
C LEU A 38 0.74 -11.78 -21.72
N VAL A 39 1.22 -12.17 -22.91
CA VAL A 39 1.11 -11.32 -24.11
C VAL A 39 -0.35 -11.05 -24.48
N ILE A 40 -1.22 -12.05 -24.36
CA ILE A 40 -2.65 -11.87 -24.65
C ILE A 40 -3.28 -10.88 -23.66
N ILE A 41 -3.10 -11.10 -22.35
CA ILE A 41 -3.73 -10.27 -21.31
C ILE A 41 -3.20 -8.82 -21.35
N PHE A 42 -1.89 -8.65 -21.60
CA PHE A 42 -1.26 -7.33 -21.52
C PHE A 42 -1.43 -6.49 -22.78
N PHE A 43 -1.60 -7.11 -23.96
CA PHE A 43 -1.55 -6.38 -25.23
C PHE A 43 -2.74 -6.62 -26.17
N LEU A 44 -3.55 -7.65 -25.96
CA LEU A 44 -4.62 -8.04 -26.90
C LEU A 44 -6.02 -8.05 -26.28
N GLU A 45 -6.14 -8.35 -24.98
CA GLU A 45 -7.43 -8.35 -24.29
C GLU A 45 -7.90 -6.89 -24.11
N ASN A 46 -9.01 -6.53 -24.75
CA ASN A 46 -9.64 -5.21 -24.63
C ASN A 46 -11.06 -5.41 -24.09
N GLY A 47 -11.48 -4.57 -23.15
CA GLY A 47 -12.88 -4.51 -22.73
C GLY A 47 -13.80 -4.35 -23.94
N GLU A 48 -14.90 -5.11 -23.98
CA GLU A 48 -15.66 -5.47 -25.18
C GLU A 48 -16.28 -4.33 -26.03
N GLU A 49 -16.05 -3.03 -25.78
CA GLU A 49 -16.87 -1.98 -26.43
C GLU A 49 -16.17 -0.76 -27.07
N ASN A 50 -14.84 -0.61 -27.07
CA ASN A 50 -14.21 0.50 -27.82
C ASN A 50 -12.92 0.10 -28.55
N ILE A 51 -13.07 -0.27 -29.83
CA ILE A 51 -11.97 -0.60 -30.77
C ILE A 51 -11.10 0.63 -31.13
N THR A 52 -11.41 1.81 -30.62
CA THR A 52 -10.75 3.07 -31.02
C THR A 52 -9.58 3.50 -30.13
N LYS A 53 -9.35 2.83 -28.99
CA LYS A 53 -8.10 2.97 -28.22
C LYS A 53 -7.48 1.60 -27.99
N GLN A 54 -6.31 1.42 -28.57
CA GLN A 54 -5.47 0.25 -28.39
C GLN A 54 -4.71 0.40 -27.07
N ASP A 55 -5.45 0.57 -25.96
CA ASP A 55 -4.85 0.81 -24.65
C ASP A 55 -4.29 -0.54 -24.13
N ASP A 56 -2.96 -0.66 -24.16
CA ASP A 56 -2.24 -1.79 -23.60
C ASP A 56 -1.88 -1.56 -22.12
N ILE A 57 -1.32 -2.59 -21.47
CA ILE A 57 -0.96 -2.50 -20.06
C ILE A 57 -0.03 -1.30 -19.74
N PHE A 58 0.83 -0.90 -20.68
CA PHE A 58 1.79 0.17 -20.46
C PHE A 58 1.16 1.56 -20.61
N THR A 59 0.17 1.71 -21.50
CA THR A 59 -0.62 2.96 -21.56
C THR A 59 -1.48 3.15 -20.31
N GLU A 60 -1.99 2.06 -19.73
CA GLU A 60 -2.77 2.09 -18.49
C GLU A 60 -1.95 2.54 -17.26
N ILE A 61 -0.61 2.40 -17.30
CA ILE A 61 0.28 2.89 -16.23
C ILE A 61 0.08 4.39 -15.99
N LYS A 62 -0.20 5.17 -17.05
CA LYS A 62 -0.42 6.63 -16.95
C LYS A 62 -1.61 6.92 -16.05
N VAL A 63 -2.73 6.25 -16.31
CA VAL A 63 -3.97 6.40 -15.54
C VAL A 63 -3.76 5.90 -14.11
N ARG A 64 -3.09 4.75 -13.96
CA ARG A 64 -2.85 4.12 -12.66
C ARG A 64 -1.90 4.93 -11.76
N SER A 65 -0.98 5.69 -12.35
CA SER A 65 0.08 6.43 -11.64
C SER A 65 -0.25 7.90 -11.38
N LYS A 66 -1.40 8.41 -11.85
CA LYS A 66 -1.80 9.84 -11.76
C LYS A 66 -1.87 10.42 -10.34
N HIS A 67 -1.96 9.57 -9.32
CA HIS A 67 -1.99 9.96 -7.91
C HIS A 67 -0.66 9.68 -7.18
N LEU A 68 0.30 9.07 -7.88
CA LEU A 68 1.61 8.69 -7.35
C LEU A 68 2.71 9.64 -7.83
N ILE A 69 2.66 10.04 -9.10
CA ILE A 69 3.64 10.92 -9.76
C ILE A 69 2.95 12.10 -10.46
N SER A 70 3.70 13.16 -10.76
CA SER A 70 3.15 14.34 -11.42
C SER A 70 2.78 14.06 -12.88
N GLN A 71 1.78 14.79 -13.38
CA GLN A 71 1.35 14.69 -14.76
C GLN A 71 2.49 15.00 -15.75
N GLU A 72 3.36 15.96 -15.44
CA GLU A 72 4.54 16.28 -16.24
C GLU A 72 5.48 15.09 -16.41
N ILE A 73 5.73 14.34 -15.32
CA ILE A 73 6.59 13.15 -15.36
C ILE A 73 5.93 12.05 -16.19
N ILE A 74 4.62 11.87 -16.07
CA ILE A 74 3.86 10.91 -16.87
C ILE A 74 4.00 11.23 -18.35
N ASP A 75 3.66 12.44 -18.75
CA ASP A 75 3.59 12.84 -20.17
C ASP A 75 4.96 12.94 -20.84
N THR A 76 6.03 13.13 -20.06
CA THR A 76 7.40 13.23 -20.59
C THR A 76 8.16 11.91 -20.48
N LYS A 77 8.34 11.40 -19.25
CA LYS A 77 9.26 10.28 -18.97
C LYS A 77 8.61 8.93 -19.18
N ILE A 78 7.37 8.73 -18.70
CA ILE A 78 6.68 7.44 -18.88
C ILE A 78 6.35 7.24 -20.36
N ASP A 79 5.83 8.26 -21.03
CA ASP A 79 5.53 8.23 -22.47
C ASP A 79 6.75 7.93 -23.34
N GLU A 80 7.91 8.47 -22.99
CA GLU A 80 9.17 8.14 -23.64
C GLU A 80 9.52 6.65 -23.50
N GLN A 81 9.39 6.08 -22.30
CA GLN A 81 9.67 4.66 -22.10
C GLN A 81 8.67 3.74 -22.81
N ILE A 82 7.39 4.13 -22.90
CA ILE A 82 6.38 3.38 -23.66
C ILE A 82 6.75 3.32 -25.15
N ARG A 83 7.26 4.41 -25.72
CA ARG A 83 7.76 4.43 -27.10
C ARG A 83 9.00 3.55 -27.26
N ASN A 84 9.94 3.64 -26.32
CA ASN A 84 11.17 2.85 -26.35
C ASN A 84 10.92 1.34 -26.16
N PHE A 85 9.79 0.95 -25.55
CA PHE A 85 9.39 -0.44 -25.36
C PHE A 85 8.77 -1.08 -26.63
N GLN A 86 8.38 -0.30 -27.64
CA GLN A 86 7.68 -0.83 -28.82
C GLN A 86 8.42 -1.98 -29.53
N PRO A 87 9.75 -1.97 -29.72
CA PRO A 87 10.45 -3.09 -30.35
C PRO A 87 10.30 -4.40 -29.56
N ILE A 88 10.27 -4.34 -28.22
CA ILE A 88 10.06 -5.52 -27.37
C ILE A 88 8.60 -5.99 -27.51
N LYS A 89 7.64 -5.06 -27.52
CA LYS A 89 6.22 -5.39 -27.74
C LYS A 89 6.00 -6.11 -29.07
N GLU A 90 6.63 -5.65 -30.14
CA GLU A 90 6.54 -6.30 -31.46
C GLU A 90 7.05 -7.75 -31.42
N LEU A 91 8.21 -7.99 -30.80
CA LEU A 91 8.76 -9.34 -30.61
C LEU A 91 7.86 -10.23 -29.74
N LEU A 92 7.24 -9.66 -28.71
CA LEU A 92 6.28 -10.37 -27.84
C LEU A 92 5.02 -10.78 -28.61
N LEU A 93 4.51 -9.90 -29.48
CA LEU A 93 3.37 -10.22 -30.35
C LEU A 93 3.75 -11.25 -31.42
N GLU A 94 4.96 -11.16 -31.98
CA GLU A 94 5.48 -12.14 -32.93
C GLU A 94 5.52 -13.55 -32.31
N TYR A 95 5.87 -13.66 -31.02
CA TYR A 95 5.94 -14.95 -30.30
C TYR A 95 4.65 -15.76 -30.35
N LEU A 96 3.48 -15.09 -30.40
CA LEU A 96 2.18 -15.77 -30.48
C LEU A 96 2.00 -16.54 -31.79
N VAL A 97 2.55 -16.04 -32.89
CA VAL A 97 2.41 -16.62 -34.23
C VAL A 97 3.62 -17.44 -34.66
N THR A 98 4.75 -17.34 -33.95
CA THR A 98 5.96 -18.12 -34.25
C THR A 98 5.77 -19.62 -34.01
N GLN A 99 6.21 -20.41 -35.01
CA GLN A 99 6.25 -21.87 -34.95
C GLN A 99 7.19 -22.37 -33.84
N LYS A 100 6.84 -23.48 -33.20
CA LYS A 100 7.53 -23.98 -31.98
C LYS A 100 9.03 -24.18 -32.15
N ASP A 101 9.47 -24.64 -33.32
CA ASP A 101 10.87 -24.89 -33.69
C ASP A 101 11.71 -23.60 -33.82
N LYS A 102 11.07 -22.44 -34.03
CA LYS A 102 11.74 -21.13 -34.14
C LYS A 102 11.68 -20.29 -32.87
N ARG A 103 10.98 -20.76 -31.83
CA ARG A 103 10.77 -20.00 -30.60
C ARG A 103 12.04 -19.75 -29.80
N SER A 104 13.02 -20.66 -29.85
CA SER A 104 14.30 -20.47 -29.15
C SER A 104 15.03 -19.21 -29.64
N ILE A 105 15.12 -19.02 -30.96
CA ILE A 105 15.76 -17.85 -31.57
C ILE A 105 15.04 -16.56 -31.16
N LEU A 106 13.72 -16.55 -31.23
CA LEU A 106 12.93 -15.37 -30.86
C LEU A 106 13.08 -15.04 -29.37
N ILE A 107 13.10 -16.05 -28.50
CA ILE A 107 13.30 -15.86 -27.06
C ILE A 107 14.71 -15.33 -26.74
N THR A 108 15.75 -15.81 -27.43
CA THR A 108 17.10 -15.24 -27.29
C THR A 108 17.14 -13.77 -27.68
N ASN A 109 16.44 -13.37 -28.75
CA ASN A 109 16.32 -11.96 -29.13
C ASN A 109 15.55 -11.15 -28.07
N LEU A 110 14.43 -11.67 -27.57
CA LEU A 110 13.65 -11.03 -26.51
C LEU A 110 14.48 -10.79 -25.24
N VAL A 111 15.24 -11.79 -24.78
CA VAL A 111 16.14 -11.64 -23.62
C VAL A 111 17.16 -10.52 -23.86
N LYS A 112 17.80 -10.50 -25.03
CA LYS A 112 18.77 -9.47 -25.38
C LYS A 112 18.16 -8.07 -25.37
N GLU A 113 17.01 -7.88 -26.01
CA GLU A 113 16.34 -6.58 -26.07
C GLU A 113 15.81 -6.14 -24.70
N CYS A 114 15.27 -7.06 -23.89
CA CYS A 114 14.86 -6.76 -22.52
C CYS A 114 16.04 -6.35 -21.64
N ASN A 115 17.17 -7.08 -21.71
CA ASN A 115 18.39 -6.73 -20.97
C ASN A 115 18.89 -5.35 -21.38
N LEU A 116 19.02 -5.07 -22.68
CA LEU A 116 19.47 -3.77 -23.20
C LEU A 116 18.54 -2.64 -22.76
N PHE A 117 17.23 -2.86 -22.86
CA PHE A 117 16.25 -1.89 -22.41
C PHE A 117 16.36 -1.62 -20.91
N PHE A 118 16.54 -2.67 -20.09
CA PHE A 118 16.74 -2.51 -18.65
C PHE A 118 18.02 -1.70 -18.34
N GLU A 119 19.14 -1.96 -19.02
CA GLU A 119 20.37 -1.17 -18.87
C GLU A 119 20.16 0.31 -19.18
N ASN A 120 19.38 0.60 -20.24
CA ASN A 120 19.11 1.97 -20.63
C ASN A 120 18.19 2.67 -19.62
N LEU A 121 17.20 1.95 -19.09
CA LEU A 121 16.35 2.43 -18.01
C LEU A 121 17.16 2.75 -16.75
N LEU A 122 18.15 1.91 -16.41
CA LEU A 122 19.07 2.10 -15.28
C LEU A 122 19.94 3.36 -15.37
N LYS A 123 20.18 3.88 -16.58
CA LYS A 123 20.97 5.11 -16.81
C LYS A 123 20.17 6.40 -16.68
N SER A 124 18.85 6.33 -16.50
CA SER A 124 18.00 7.51 -16.37
C SER A 124 18.30 8.25 -15.05
N GLU A 125 18.58 9.55 -15.11
CA GLU A 125 18.80 10.39 -13.93
C GLU A 125 17.58 10.44 -12.99
N ASN A 126 16.39 10.17 -13.52
CA ASN A 126 15.11 10.23 -12.83
C ASN A 126 14.46 8.85 -12.70
N ILE A 127 15.27 7.80 -12.60
CA ILE A 127 14.80 6.42 -12.63
C ILE A 127 13.79 6.09 -11.53
N PHE A 128 13.89 6.73 -10.37
CA PHE A 128 12.95 6.51 -9.28
C PHE A 128 11.52 6.99 -9.62
N HIS A 129 11.35 7.92 -10.55
CA HIS A 129 10.04 8.29 -11.10
C HIS A 129 9.47 7.23 -12.05
N LEU A 130 10.32 6.38 -12.62
CA LEU A 130 9.92 5.33 -13.55
C LEU A 130 9.50 4.03 -12.86
N ILE A 131 9.52 3.95 -11.52
CA ILE A 131 9.18 2.71 -10.80
C ILE A 131 7.84 2.10 -11.25
N PRO A 132 6.72 2.85 -11.44
CA PRO A 132 5.48 2.26 -11.92
C PRO A 132 5.62 1.53 -13.28
N PHE A 133 6.42 2.12 -14.17
CA PHE A 133 6.78 1.50 -15.46
C PHE A 133 7.67 0.28 -15.24
N THR A 134 8.72 0.40 -14.42
CA THR A 134 9.68 -0.66 -14.16
C THR A 134 9.05 -1.88 -13.49
N ILE A 135 8.02 -1.71 -12.66
CA ILE A 135 7.22 -2.81 -12.09
C ILE A 135 6.63 -3.64 -13.23
N THR A 136 5.82 -3.02 -14.11
CA THR A 136 5.17 -3.73 -15.22
C THR A 136 6.20 -4.37 -16.16
N PHE A 137 7.28 -3.65 -16.46
CA PHE A 137 8.36 -4.19 -17.28
C PHE A 137 9.08 -5.37 -16.62
N ALA A 138 9.30 -5.36 -15.31
CA ALA A 138 9.90 -6.48 -14.59
C ALA A 138 9.04 -7.74 -14.71
N ILE A 139 7.70 -7.63 -14.68
CA ILE A 139 6.79 -8.76 -14.89
C ILE A 139 6.99 -9.38 -16.28
N VAL A 140 7.05 -8.54 -17.31
CA VAL A 140 7.33 -8.96 -18.70
C VAL A 140 8.68 -9.64 -18.78
N HIS A 141 9.73 -8.97 -18.32
CA HIS A 141 11.10 -9.42 -18.44
C HIS A 141 11.34 -10.73 -17.68
N LEU A 142 10.90 -10.84 -16.43
CA LEU A 142 11.05 -12.07 -15.64
C LEU A 142 10.24 -13.23 -16.25
N THR A 143 9.11 -12.97 -16.90
CA THR A 143 8.34 -13.99 -17.62
C THR A 143 9.07 -14.47 -18.90
N VAL A 144 9.75 -13.56 -19.61
CA VAL A 144 10.65 -13.89 -20.71
C VAL A 144 11.81 -14.76 -20.21
N MET A 145 12.47 -14.37 -19.11
CA MET A 145 13.56 -15.13 -18.50
C MET A 145 13.12 -16.53 -18.03
N ARG A 146 11.91 -16.65 -17.47
CA ARG A 146 11.34 -17.95 -17.10
C ARG A 146 11.13 -18.84 -18.33
N THR A 147 10.76 -18.26 -19.46
CA THR A 147 10.57 -18.98 -20.72
C THR A 147 11.90 -19.36 -21.35
N SER A 148 12.93 -18.50 -21.26
CA SER A 148 14.27 -18.77 -21.75
C SER A 148 14.94 -19.94 -21.03
N LEU A 149 14.74 -20.06 -19.71
CA LEU A 149 15.16 -21.24 -18.94
C LEU A 149 14.52 -22.53 -19.45
N LYS A 150 13.19 -22.54 -19.67
CA LYS A 150 12.47 -23.72 -20.18
C LYS A 150 12.92 -24.16 -21.57
N LEU A 151 13.42 -23.22 -22.38
CA LEU A 151 13.95 -23.49 -23.71
C LEU A 151 15.48 -23.69 -23.73
N ASN A 152 16.14 -23.69 -22.56
CA ASN A 152 17.59 -23.79 -22.40
C ASN A 152 18.38 -22.72 -23.18
N THR A 153 17.82 -21.51 -23.33
CA THR A 153 18.48 -20.39 -24.02
C THR A 153 19.18 -19.42 -23.06
N SER A 154 18.92 -19.51 -21.77
CA SER A 154 19.58 -18.75 -20.69
C SER A 154 20.04 -19.69 -19.58
N SER A 155 21.03 -19.26 -18.79
CA SER A 155 21.47 -20.00 -17.60
C SER A 155 20.70 -19.57 -16.34
N VAL A 156 20.68 -20.42 -15.33
CA VAL A 156 20.11 -20.10 -14.01
C VAL A 156 20.83 -18.89 -13.37
N ASP A 157 22.14 -18.77 -13.58
CA ASP A 157 22.93 -17.67 -13.02
C ASP A 157 22.58 -16.32 -13.66
N GLU A 158 22.31 -16.29 -14.97
CA GLU A 158 21.83 -15.09 -15.66
C GLU A 158 20.50 -14.61 -15.07
N VAL A 159 19.58 -15.54 -14.80
CA VAL A 159 18.29 -15.20 -14.17
C VAL A 159 18.47 -14.67 -12.75
N LYS A 160 19.34 -15.30 -11.95
CA LYS A 160 19.66 -14.84 -10.58
C LYS A 160 20.24 -13.42 -10.59
N GLU A 161 21.14 -13.14 -11.53
CA GLU A 161 21.73 -11.81 -11.69
C GLU A 161 20.64 -10.77 -12.00
N ILE A 162 19.77 -11.03 -12.97
CA ILE A 162 18.69 -10.11 -13.34
C ILE A 162 17.74 -9.84 -12.16
N ILE A 163 17.34 -10.89 -11.42
CA ILE A 163 16.51 -10.74 -10.21
C ILE A 163 17.20 -9.85 -9.18
N SER A 164 18.47 -10.12 -8.86
CA SER A 164 19.26 -9.34 -7.90
C SER A 164 19.36 -7.86 -8.31
N ARG A 165 19.52 -7.60 -9.61
CA ARG A 165 19.55 -6.24 -10.15
C ARG A 165 18.23 -5.50 -10.01
N TYR A 166 17.09 -6.17 -10.26
CA TYR A 166 15.77 -5.59 -9.98
C TYR A 166 15.59 -5.30 -8.49
N GLN A 167 16.01 -6.21 -7.61
CA GLN A 167 15.92 -6.00 -6.15
C GLN A 167 16.73 -4.79 -5.70
N SER A 168 17.99 -4.66 -6.16
CA SER A 168 18.81 -3.49 -5.88
C SER A 168 18.16 -2.21 -6.40
N HIS A 169 17.69 -2.22 -7.66
CA HIS A 169 17.02 -1.09 -8.26
C HIS A 169 15.80 -0.63 -7.45
N PHE A 170 14.91 -1.55 -7.10
CA PHE A 170 13.71 -1.22 -6.34
C PHE A 170 14.04 -0.77 -4.92
N LYS A 171 15.01 -1.41 -4.24
CA LYS A 171 15.48 -0.97 -2.92
C LYS A 171 15.94 0.49 -2.94
N ASP A 172 16.79 0.84 -3.90
CA ASP A 172 17.39 2.17 -3.97
C ASP A 172 16.36 3.21 -4.42
N SER A 173 15.54 2.85 -5.41
CA SER A 173 14.54 3.75 -5.99
C SER A 173 13.37 3.99 -5.04
N PHE A 174 12.97 3.01 -4.23
CA PHE A 174 11.87 3.14 -3.28
C PHE A 174 12.13 4.25 -2.26
N HIS A 175 13.34 4.30 -1.67
CA HIS A 175 13.67 5.34 -0.72
C HIS A 175 13.69 6.72 -1.38
N GLN A 176 14.34 6.86 -2.53
CA GLN A 176 14.41 8.12 -3.28
C GLN A 176 13.01 8.62 -3.67
N PHE A 177 12.15 7.71 -4.14
CA PHE A 177 10.78 8.02 -4.53
C PHE A 177 9.96 8.58 -3.37
N PHE A 178 9.96 7.93 -2.20
CA PHE A 178 9.16 8.39 -1.08
C PHE A 178 9.74 9.63 -0.40
N THR A 179 11.06 9.84 -0.46
CA THR A 179 11.67 11.12 -0.07
C THR A 179 11.16 12.25 -0.97
N TRP A 180 11.26 12.09 -2.29
CA TRP A 180 10.69 13.07 -3.24
C TRP A 180 9.19 13.28 -3.03
N ARG A 181 8.44 12.20 -2.77
CA ARG A 181 6.99 12.27 -2.60
C ARG A 181 6.58 13.06 -1.36
N MET A 182 7.36 12.97 -0.28
CA MET A 182 7.17 13.75 0.93
C MET A 182 7.35 15.26 0.67
N ASP A 183 8.29 15.64 -0.20
CA ASP A 183 8.51 17.04 -0.61
C ASP A 183 7.33 17.63 -1.40
N GLN A 184 6.50 16.77 -2.02
CA GLN A 184 5.27 17.19 -2.70
C GLN A 184 4.11 17.48 -1.75
N ILE A 185 4.25 17.17 -0.45
CA ILE A 185 3.26 17.46 0.57
C ILE A 185 3.70 18.73 1.30
N THR A 186 3.02 19.83 1.01
CA THR A 186 3.40 21.17 1.47
C THR A 186 2.53 21.62 2.64
N THR A 187 3.10 22.47 3.50
CA THR A 187 2.39 23.09 4.62
C THR A 187 2.50 24.60 4.52
N LYS A 188 1.39 25.31 4.70
CA LYS A 188 1.34 26.76 4.79
C LYS A 188 0.62 27.16 6.07
N THR A 189 1.15 28.16 6.78
CA THR A 189 0.55 28.65 8.03
C THR A 189 0.48 30.16 8.02
N THR A 190 -0.62 30.71 8.50
CA THR A 190 -0.87 32.15 8.59
C THR A 190 -1.49 32.48 9.94
N ILE A 191 -1.11 33.61 10.52
CA ILE A 191 -1.71 34.14 11.75
C ILE A 191 -2.39 35.45 11.38
N SER A 192 -3.65 35.61 11.78
CA SER A 192 -4.48 36.77 11.47
C SER A 192 -5.27 37.21 12.70
N ASN A 193 -5.72 38.47 12.76
CA ASN A 193 -6.64 38.90 13.81
C ASN A 193 -7.97 38.13 13.68
N ASP A 194 -8.50 37.66 14.80
CA ASP A 194 -9.80 37.00 14.83
C ASP A 194 -10.92 38.04 14.68
N SER A 195 -11.43 38.18 13.46
CA SER A 195 -12.52 39.11 13.13
C SER A 195 -13.86 38.77 13.79
N SER A 196 -14.00 37.57 14.36
CA SER A 196 -15.20 37.12 15.07
C SER A 196 -15.18 37.46 16.57
N SER A 197 -14.07 38.00 17.07
CA SER A 197 -13.90 38.39 18.46
C SER A 197 -13.98 39.90 18.63
N SER A 198 -14.63 40.34 19.72
CA SER A 198 -14.69 41.76 20.10
C SER A 198 -13.38 42.29 20.70
N SER A 199 -12.37 41.44 20.86
CA SER A 199 -11.05 41.78 21.40
C SER A 199 -10.04 42.04 20.29
N LEU A 200 -9.27 43.12 20.41
CA LEU A 200 -8.18 43.47 19.48
C LEU A 200 -6.94 42.56 19.63
N PHE A 201 -6.92 41.67 20.63
CA PHE A 201 -5.77 40.81 20.97
C PHE A 201 -6.06 39.31 20.82
N THR A 202 -7.12 38.95 20.12
CA THR A 202 -7.40 37.56 19.75
C THR A 202 -6.90 37.30 18.34
N PHE A 203 -6.01 36.32 18.18
CA PHE A 203 -5.52 35.90 16.89
C PHE A 203 -6.04 34.50 16.54
N ARG A 204 -6.11 34.25 15.24
CA ARG A 204 -6.51 33.00 14.62
C ARG A 204 -5.37 32.52 13.74
N ALA A 205 -4.88 31.32 14.03
CA ALA A 205 -3.99 30.59 13.18
C ALA A 205 -4.82 29.81 12.15
N ASN A 206 -4.48 29.96 10.88
CA ASN A 206 -5.00 29.13 9.80
C ASN A 206 -3.81 28.43 9.14
N GLY A 207 -3.92 27.12 8.92
CA GLY A 207 -2.93 26.40 8.16
C GLY A 207 -3.55 25.44 7.17
N GLU A 208 -2.75 25.08 6.18
CA GLU A 208 -3.09 24.27 5.04
C GLU A 208 -2.01 23.19 4.90
N VAL A 209 -2.42 21.93 4.80
CA VAL A 209 -1.58 20.84 4.28
C VAL A 209 -2.14 20.42 2.94
N ARG A 210 -1.30 20.50 1.90
CA ARG A 210 -1.69 20.22 0.52
C ARG A 210 -0.73 19.24 -0.12
N ASP A 211 -1.29 18.19 -0.68
CA ASP A 211 -0.59 17.27 -1.57
C ASP A 211 -0.75 17.76 -3.01
N THR A 212 0.35 18.22 -3.63
CA THR A 212 0.33 18.82 -4.97
C THR A 212 0.08 17.80 -6.09
N ILE A 213 0.29 16.50 -5.82
CA ILE A 213 0.11 15.43 -6.81
C ILE A 213 -1.33 14.92 -6.78
N SER A 214 -1.83 14.52 -5.61
CA SER A 214 -3.19 14.00 -5.47
C SER A 214 -4.27 15.08 -5.37
N ASN A 215 -3.87 16.35 -5.24
CA ASN A 215 -4.72 17.51 -4.95
C ASN A 215 -5.52 17.40 -3.64
N LYS A 216 -5.13 16.52 -2.73
CA LYS A 216 -5.71 16.46 -1.39
C LYS A 216 -5.37 17.69 -0.58
N LEU A 217 -6.34 18.14 0.21
CA LEU A 217 -6.26 19.38 0.96
C LEU A 217 -6.88 19.21 2.35
N VAL A 218 -6.11 19.57 3.37
CA VAL A 218 -6.60 19.68 4.74
C VAL A 218 -6.34 21.10 5.23
N ASN A 219 -7.40 21.77 5.66
CA ASN A 219 -7.33 23.09 6.26
C ASN A 219 -7.56 22.96 7.76
N TYR A 220 -6.80 23.71 8.53
CA TYR A 220 -6.86 23.66 9.98
C TYR A 220 -6.92 25.06 10.55
N VAL A 221 -7.82 25.26 11.51
CA VAL A 221 -8.03 26.54 12.20
C VAL A 221 -7.79 26.35 13.69
N ALA A 222 -7.12 27.31 14.32
CA ALA A 222 -6.94 27.34 15.76
C ALA A 222 -6.96 28.78 16.31
N LYS A 223 -7.52 28.98 17.51
CA LYS A 223 -7.36 30.18 18.33
C LYS A 223 -5.95 30.18 18.92
N SER A 224 -5.23 31.28 18.72
CA SER A 224 -3.76 31.39 18.83
C SER A 224 -3.18 31.18 20.24
N SER A 225 -3.12 29.94 20.72
CA SER A 225 -2.51 29.67 22.04
C SER A 225 -1.63 28.43 22.15
N ASN A 226 -1.48 27.61 21.10
CA ASN A 226 -0.60 26.43 21.18
C ASN A 226 0.03 26.01 19.83
N ASP A 227 1.09 26.72 19.44
CA ASP A 227 1.82 26.47 18.18
C ASP A 227 2.43 25.06 18.10
N GLN A 228 2.80 24.46 19.23
CA GLN A 228 3.42 23.12 19.25
C GLN A 228 2.42 22.02 18.89
N ILE A 229 1.19 22.07 19.41
CA ILE A 229 0.14 21.13 19.03
C ILE A 229 -0.23 21.32 17.56
N PHE A 230 -0.29 22.56 17.10
CA PHE A 230 -0.63 22.89 15.72
C PHE A 230 0.36 22.32 14.70
N LEU A 231 1.67 22.41 14.98
CA LEU A 231 2.71 21.80 14.15
C LEU A 231 2.63 20.27 14.15
N LYS A 232 2.42 19.65 15.32
CA LYS A 232 2.28 18.19 15.44
C LYS A 232 1.12 17.66 14.58
N VAL A 233 -0.03 18.33 14.60
CA VAL A 233 -1.19 17.96 13.77
C VAL A 233 -0.81 17.95 12.29
N PHE A 234 -0.07 18.96 11.81
CA PHE A 234 0.38 18.99 10.42
C PHE A 234 1.34 17.86 10.09
N ASP A 235 2.31 17.57 10.96
CA ASP A 235 3.22 16.45 10.75
C ASP A 235 2.46 15.12 10.64
N LEU A 236 1.42 14.92 11.46
CA LEU A 236 0.55 13.74 11.38
C LEU A 236 -0.26 13.69 10.09
N ILE A 237 -0.82 14.82 9.63
CA ILE A 237 -1.56 14.90 8.36
C ILE A 237 -0.61 14.60 7.19
N LYS A 238 0.61 15.16 7.18
CA LYS A 238 1.62 14.89 6.15
C LYS A 238 1.98 13.42 6.13
N LEU A 239 2.25 12.83 7.30
CA LEU A 239 2.59 11.41 7.43
C LEU A 239 1.44 10.52 6.93
N ARG A 240 0.19 10.84 7.28
CA ARG A 240 -1.00 10.14 6.76
C ARG A 240 -1.09 10.20 5.24
N MET A 241 -0.96 11.39 4.63
CA MET A 241 -1.01 11.54 3.18
C MET A 241 0.11 10.77 2.46
N LEU A 242 1.32 10.77 3.03
CA LEU A 242 2.44 9.98 2.51
C LEU A 242 2.14 8.48 2.59
N ASN A 243 1.64 8.00 3.73
CA ASN A 243 1.32 6.59 3.96
C ASN A 243 0.16 6.09 3.10
N GLU A 244 -0.85 6.94 2.83
CA GLU A 244 -1.90 6.65 1.85
C GLU A 244 -1.29 6.48 0.45
N THR A 245 -0.38 7.36 0.05
CA THR A 245 0.34 7.22 -1.23
C THR A 245 1.16 5.93 -1.26
N LYS A 246 1.88 5.61 -0.17
CA LYS A 246 2.63 4.36 -0.05
C LYS A 246 1.73 3.15 -0.20
N THR A 247 0.54 3.19 0.40
CA THR A 247 -0.47 2.12 0.28
C THR A 247 -0.93 1.95 -1.17
N GLU A 248 -1.25 3.04 -1.87
CA GLU A 248 -1.65 2.98 -3.29
C GLU A 248 -0.53 2.48 -4.22
N PHE A 249 0.73 2.81 -3.89
CA PHE A 249 1.91 2.30 -4.57
C PHE A 249 2.11 0.79 -4.31
N MET A 250 1.96 0.35 -3.05
CA MET A 250 2.16 -1.05 -2.67
C MET A 250 1.18 -2.00 -3.37
N LYS A 251 -0.02 -1.53 -3.72
CA LYS A 251 -0.96 -2.28 -4.58
C LYS A 251 -0.36 -2.66 -5.93
N MET A 252 0.43 -1.76 -6.55
CA MET A 252 1.14 -2.07 -7.80
C MET A 252 2.35 -2.97 -7.55
N PHE A 253 3.08 -2.71 -6.47
CA PHE A 253 4.34 -3.36 -6.18
C PHE A 253 4.18 -4.81 -5.70
N LEU A 254 3.06 -5.18 -5.08
CA LEU A 254 2.90 -6.47 -4.40
C LEU A 254 3.18 -7.68 -5.29
N HIS A 255 2.85 -7.60 -6.58
CA HIS A 255 3.00 -8.71 -7.51
C HIS A 255 4.46 -9.05 -7.82
N ILE A 256 5.39 -8.11 -7.59
CA ILE A 256 6.83 -8.33 -7.74
C ILE A 256 7.34 -9.34 -6.70
N PHE A 257 6.79 -9.33 -5.49
CA PHE A 257 7.22 -10.27 -4.45
C PHE A 257 6.94 -11.72 -4.87
N SER A 258 5.73 -11.99 -5.37
CA SER A 258 5.31 -13.35 -5.76
C SER A 258 6.02 -13.85 -7.03
N LEU A 259 6.33 -12.97 -7.98
CA LEU A 259 6.97 -13.35 -9.25
C LEU A 259 8.42 -13.84 -9.10
N VAL A 260 9.17 -13.29 -8.14
CA VAL A 260 10.54 -13.75 -7.84
C VAL A 260 10.53 -15.18 -7.30
N ASN A 261 9.47 -15.58 -6.58
CA ASN A 261 9.33 -16.91 -5.98
C ASN A 261 8.88 -17.98 -6.99
N SER A 262 8.77 -17.63 -8.28
CA SER A 262 8.08 -18.46 -9.28
C SER A 262 8.94 -19.36 -10.16
N PHE A 263 10.25 -19.32 -9.97
CA PHE A 263 11.23 -20.07 -10.74
C PHE A 263 11.37 -21.48 -10.13
N PRO A 264 10.61 -22.49 -10.63
CA PRO A 264 10.41 -23.76 -9.92
C PRO A 264 11.66 -24.63 -9.93
N ASP A 265 12.58 -24.39 -10.88
CA ASP A 265 13.76 -25.21 -11.13
C ASP A 265 15.03 -24.62 -10.45
N ILE A 266 14.87 -23.62 -9.59
CA ILE A 266 15.97 -22.99 -8.85
C ILE A 266 15.77 -23.26 -7.35
N GLU A 267 15.91 -24.54 -6.95
CA GLU A 267 15.86 -24.99 -5.54
C GLU A 267 16.81 -24.19 -4.61
N SER A 268 17.80 -23.51 -5.17
CA SER A 268 18.81 -22.71 -4.46
C SER A 268 18.48 -21.23 -4.28
N LEU A 269 17.33 -20.72 -4.75
CA LEU A 269 16.87 -19.40 -4.32
C LEU A 269 16.32 -19.54 -2.90
N HIS A 270 17.20 -19.79 -1.92
CA HIS A 270 16.95 -19.32 -0.57
C HIS A 270 16.56 -17.86 -0.71
N ILE A 271 15.29 -17.61 -0.38
CA ILE A 271 14.54 -16.39 -0.65
C ILE A 271 15.48 -15.20 -0.45
N MET A 272 15.85 -14.52 -1.54
CA MET A 272 16.51 -13.23 -1.42
C MET A 272 15.50 -12.31 -0.74
N SER A 273 15.61 -12.20 0.58
CA SER A 273 14.65 -11.51 1.41
C SER A 273 14.64 -10.04 1.03
N TRP A 274 13.46 -9.52 0.69
CA TRP A 274 13.31 -8.10 0.45
C TRP A 274 13.63 -7.31 1.72
N PRO A 275 14.37 -6.19 1.63
CA PRO A 275 14.64 -5.33 2.77
C PRO A 275 13.35 -4.93 3.50
N LEU A 276 13.38 -4.90 4.85
CA LEU A 276 12.19 -4.63 5.67
C LEU A 276 11.46 -3.35 5.28
N ASN A 277 12.19 -2.30 4.90
CA ASN A 277 11.65 -1.00 4.47
C ASN A 277 10.84 -1.07 3.16
N VAL A 278 11.08 -2.07 2.32
CA VAL A 278 10.35 -2.35 1.08
C VAL A 278 9.20 -3.32 1.33
N ARG A 279 9.43 -4.38 2.11
CA ARG A 279 8.40 -5.39 2.43
C ARG A 279 7.44 -4.98 3.55
N SER A 280 7.54 -3.78 4.10
CA SER A 280 6.62 -3.27 5.11
C SER A 280 6.25 -1.79 4.92
N PHE A 281 5.03 -1.45 5.33
CA PHE A 281 4.53 -0.09 5.24
C PHE A 281 3.49 0.22 6.32
N TRP A 282 3.46 1.47 6.75
CA TRP A 282 2.44 1.99 7.65
C TRP A 282 1.27 2.56 6.86
N VAL A 283 0.07 2.47 7.43
CA VAL A 283 -1.15 3.12 6.96
C VAL A 283 -1.74 3.91 8.12
N GLY A 284 -2.07 5.18 7.90
CA GLY A 284 -2.39 6.16 8.95
C GLY A 284 -1.22 7.13 9.22
N PRO A 285 -1.23 7.89 10.33
CA PRO A 285 -2.18 7.83 11.43
C PRO A 285 -3.51 8.50 11.08
N TYR A 286 -4.60 7.81 11.42
CA TYR A 286 -5.97 8.31 11.30
C TYR A 286 -6.49 8.74 12.67
N GLY A 287 -6.95 9.97 12.76
CA GLY A 287 -7.72 10.53 13.87
C GLY A 287 -8.80 11.44 13.31
N ILE A 288 -9.68 11.98 14.16
CA ILE A 288 -10.77 12.85 13.72
C ILE A 288 -10.30 14.20 13.15
N ASP A 289 -9.11 14.59 13.56
CA ASP A 289 -8.38 15.79 13.22
C ASP A 289 -7.45 15.61 12.01
N THR A 290 -7.08 14.35 11.70
CA THR A 290 -6.32 14.04 10.49
C THR A 290 -7.23 13.54 9.37
N PHE A 291 -8.40 12.98 9.67
CA PHE A 291 -9.38 12.42 8.72
C PHE A 291 -10.82 12.81 9.11
N PRO A 292 -11.72 13.12 8.16
CA PRO A 292 -11.52 13.12 6.70
C PRO A 292 -10.76 14.35 6.19
N ASP A 293 -10.48 14.40 4.89
CA ASP A 293 -9.96 15.61 4.25
C ASP A 293 -10.98 16.76 4.35
N GLY A 294 -10.51 18.01 4.35
CA GLY A 294 -11.36 19.18 4.47
C GLY A 294 -10.97 20.14 5.59
N LEU A 295 -11.94 20.87 6.12
CA LEU A 295 -11.74 21.89 7.15
C LEU A 295 -11.91 21.31 8.55
N HIS A 296 -10.93 21.54 9.41
CA HIS A 296 -10.90 21.14 10.80
C HIS A 296 -10.70 22.33 11.74
N ASN A 297 -11.22 22.23 12.96
CA ASN A 297 -11.01 23.20 14.01
C ASN A 297 -10.33 22.52 15.23
N LEU A 298 -9.22 23.11 15.71
CA LEU A 298 -8.47 22.57 16.84
C LEU A 298 -9.28 22.56 18.13
N GLU A 299 -10.12 23.56 18.36
CA GLU A 299 -10.88 23.66 19.61
C GLU A 299 -11.85 22.49 19.79
N ASP A 300 -12.43 22.02 18.68
CA ASP A 300 -13.33 20.87 18.65
C ASP A 300 -12.61 19.57 19.04
N ASN A 301 -11.28 19.56 18.89
CA ASN A 301 -10.37 18.43 19.11
C ASN A 301 -9.46 18.63 20.34
N SER A 302 -9.79 19.58 21.21
CA SER A 302 -9.02 19.90 22.43
C SER A 302 -8.81 18.73 23.41
N LYS A 303 -9.54 17.62 23.20
CA LYS A 303 -9.48 16.43 24.04
C LYS A 303 -8.54 15.33 23.50
N LEU A 304 -7.93 15.53 22.34
CA LEU A 304 -6.99 14.60 21.74
C LEU A 304 -5.60 14.75 22.34
N PHE A 305 -4.87 13.65 22.48
CA PHE A 305 -3.48 13.66 22.87
C PHE A 305 -2.59 13.32 21.68
N TYR A 306 -1.63 14.20 21.39
CA TYR A 306 -0.75 14.12 20.23
C TYR A 306 0.56 13.37 20.50
N ASN A 307 0.55 12.51 21.52
CA ASN A 307 1.65 11.59 21.79
C ASN A 307 1.30 10.27 21.09
N ILE A 308 1.78 10.11 19.86
CA ILE A 308 1.67 8.84 19.15
C ILE A 308 2.81 7.95 19.59
N PHE A 309 2.46 6.73 19.97
CA PHE A 309 3.39 5.72 20.40
C PHE A 309 3.53 4.65 19.33
N ASP A 310 4.75 4.45 18.86
CA ASP A 310 5.07 3.36 17.96
C ASP A 310 5.43 2.09 18.75
N ASP A 311 4.86 0.97 18.30
CA ASP A 311 5.31 -0.37 18.66
C ASP A 311 6.51 -0.76 17.80
N ASP A 312 7.44 -1.54 18.36
CA ASP A 312 8.38 -2.30 17.54
C ASP A 312 7.59 -3.43 16.86
N PRO A 313 7.45 -3.45 15.53
CA PRO A 313 6.59 -4.40 14.84
C PRO A 313 7.16 -5.83 14.84
N GLY A 314 6.29 -6.83 14.68
CA GLY A 314 6.68 -8.24 14.69
C GLY A 314 5.55 -9.21 14.28
N ILE A 315 5.64 -10.48 14.68
CA ILE A 315 4.55 -11.45 14.54
C ILE A 315 3.53 -11.20 15.65
N ILE A 316 2.33 -10.75 15.30
CA ILE A 316 1.25 -10.55 16.28
C ILE A 316 0.63 -11.91 16.62
N ARG A 317 0.63 -12.27 17.90
CA ARG A 317 0.01 -13.51 18.42
C ARG A 317 -1.38 -13.28 19.01
N LYS A 318 -1.59 -12.09 19.55
CA LYS A 318 -2.83 -11.71 20.22
C LYS A 318 -3.08 -10.21 20.10
N ILE A 319 -4.35 -9.82 19.94
CA ILE A 319 -4.80 -8.43 20.04
C ILE A 319 -5.90 -8.37 21.10
N VAL A 320 -5.78 -7.43 22.03
CA VAL A 320 -6.80 -7.15 23.05
C VAL A 320 -7.45 -5.82 22.72
N VAL A 321 -8.78 -5.82 22.61
CA VAL A 321 -9.59 -4.62 22.38
C VAL A 321 -10.60 -4.49 23.51
N ARG A 322 -10.58 -3.38 24.23
CA ARG A 322 -11.67 -3.02 25.15
C ARG A 322 -12.59 -2.02 24.46
N HIS A 323 -13.88 -2.31 24.46
CA HIS A 323 -14.84 -1.49 23.74
C HIS A 323 -16.23 -1.49 24.38
N TYR A 324 -16.95 -0.40 24.16
CA TYR A 324 -18.40 -0.32 24.33
C TYR A 324 -19.00 0.68 23.32
N GLY A 325 -19.22 1.93 23.73
CA GLY A 325 -19.70 3.02 22.88
C GLY A 325 -18.59 3.74 22.11
N ILE A 326 -17.34 3.46 22.46
CA ILE A 326 -16.11 3.84 21.77
C ILE A 326 -15.08 2.72 22.00
N ILE A 327 -13.89 2.85 21.41
CA ILE A 327 -12.76 1.98 21.71
C ILE A 327 -11.99 2.56 22.89
N ASP A 328 -12.07 1.89 24.04
CA ASP A 328 -11.41 2.32 25.27
C ASP A 328 -9.90 2.02 25.22
N ARG A 329 -9.53 0.85 24.67
CA ARG A 329 -8.15 0.38 24.64
C ARG A 329 -7.88 -0.60 23.51
N ILE A 330 -6.72 -0.48 22.84
CA ILE A 330 -6.19 -1.50 21.92
C ILE A 330 -4.75 -1.82 22.33
N GLN A 331 -4.40 -3.10 22.38
CA GLN A 331 -3.02 -3.54 22.61
C GLN A 331 -2.72 -4.82 21.83
N ALA A 332 -1.62 -4.81 21.07
CA ALA A 332 -1.09 -6.01 20.42
C ALA A 332 -0.05 -6.70 21.30
N TYR A 333 0.08 -8.01 21.11
CA TYR A 333 1.09 -8.85 21.76
C TYR A 333 1.83 -9.61 20.68
N TYR A 334 3.16 -9.48 20.71
CA TYR A 334 4.06 -9.98 19.69
C TYR A 334 4.79 -11.22 20.18
N ASP A 335 5.15 -12.08 19.23
CA ASP A 335 6.14 -13.13 19.46
C ASP A 335 7.46 -12.50 19.90
N ASP A 336 8.08 -13.07 20.92
CA ASP A 336 9.49 -12.85 21.19
C ASP A 336 10.30 -13.83 20.34
N ASP A 337 11.51 -13.45 19.93
CA ASP A 337 12.43 -14.33 19.17
C ASP A 337 12.91 -15.55 20.00
N ASP A 338 12.38 -15.75 21.21
CA ASP A 338 12.68 -16.86 22.11
C ASP A 338 11.53 -17.90 22.09
N PRO A 339 11.70 -19.02 21.36
CA PRO A 339 10.67 -20.06 21.23
C PRO A 339 10.38 -20.82 22.54
N ASP A 340 11.21 -20.66 23.58
CA ASP A 340 11.03 -21.30 24.89
C ASP A 340 10.31 -20.39 25.91
N ASN A 341 9.98 -19.15 25.54
CA ASN A 341 9.30 -18.19 26.41
C ASN A 341 7.80 -18.09 26.05
N GLU A 342 6.93 -18.60 26.93
CA GLU A 342 5.46 -18.46 26.79
C GLU A 342 4.95 -17.00 26.98
N ASN A 343 5.82 -16.05 27.33
CA ASN A 343 5.44 -14.66 27.51
C ASN A 343 5.60 -13.87 26.20
N TYR A 344 4.48 -13.50 25.59
CA TYR A 344 4.46 -12.55 24.48
C TYR A 344 4.94 -11.15 24.90
N ARG A 345 5.71 -10.48 24.04
CA ARG A 345 6.04 -9.06 24.22
C ARG A 345 4.80 -8.21 24.03
N ALA A 346 4.38 -7.55 25.10
CA ALA A 346 3.28 -6.60 25.03
C ALA A 346 3.71 -5.34 24.26
N GLY A 347 2.96 -5.01 23.20
CA GLY A 347 3.00 -3.71 22.56
C GLY A 347 2.52 -2.61 23.51
N LYS A 348 2.70 -1.36 23.10
CA LYS A 348 2.16 -0.21 23.81
C LYS A 348 0.63 -0.20 23.66
N SER A 349 -0.03 0.16 24.75
CA SER A 349 -1.48 0.29 24.78
C SER A 349 -1.89 1.63 24.19
N ILE A 350 -2.79 1.60 23.20
CA ILE A 350 -3.46 2.80 22.68
C ILE A 350 -4.69 3.03 23.56
N GLY A 351 -4.63 4.09 24.36
CA GLY A 351 -5.60 4.34 25.44
C GLY A 351 -5.24 3.60 26.74
N THR A 352 -5.76 4.12 27.84
CA THR A 352 -5.69 3.54 29.19
C THR A 352 -7.08 3.24 29.76
N GLY A 353 -8.11 3.38 28.93
CA GLY A 353 -9.51 3.26 29.31
C GLY A 353 -9.81 1.90 29.94
N THR A 354 -10.45 1.93 31.10
CA THR A 354 -10.88 0.72 31.83
C THR A 354 -12.33 0.35 31.54
N GLY A 355 -13.03 1.22 30.81
CA GLY A 355 -14.39 1.00 30.34
C GLY A 355 -14.54 -0.22 29.43
N GLY A 356 -15.81 -0.47 29.09
CA GLY A 356 -16.21 -1.48 28.12
C GLY A 356 -15.90 -2.93 28.49
N SER A 357 -16.29 -3.83 27.59
CA SER A 357 -15.98 -5.25 27.68
C SER A 357 -14.70 -5.55 26.90
N GLU A 358 -13.93 -6.52 27.40
CA GLU A 358 -12.73 -6.98 26.72
C GLU A 358 -13.06 -8.03 25.66
N CYS A 359 -12.50 -7.85 24.47
CA CYS A 359 -12.48 -8.82 23.39
C CYS A 359 -11.03 -9.22 23.12
N ILE A 360 -10.77 -10.52 23.07
CA ILE A 360 -9.44 -11.07 22.79
C ILE A 360 -9.48 -11.77 21.44
N ILE A 361 -8.61 -11.31 20.54
CA ILE A 361 -8.35 -11.94 19.26
C ILE A 361 -7.07 -12.77 19.45
N SER A 362 -7.23 -14.10 19.54
CA SER A 362 -6.15 -15.06 19.78
C SER A 362 -5.81 -15.90 18.55
N ASP A 363 -4.80 -16.75 18.72
CA ASP A 363 -4.35 -17.75 17.75
C ASP A 363 -3.88 -17.12 16.44
N LEU A 364 -3.32 -15.90 16.54
CA LEU A 364 -2.69 -15.25 15.41
C LEU A 364 -1.25 -15.78 15.27
N ASP A 365 -0.80 -15.91 14.03
CA ASP A 365 0.55 -16.35 13.72
C ASP A 365 1.04 -15.75 12.40
N ASN A 366 2.21 -16.19 11.96
CA ASN A 366 2.82 -15.71 10.73
C ASN A 366 2.21 -16.32 9.45
N PHE A 367 1.38 -17.38 9.53
CA PHE A 367 1.04 -18.21 8.36
C PHE A 367 -0.43 -18.66 8.30
N SER A 368 -0.95 -19.26 9.37
CA SER A 368 -2.26 -19.91 9.41
C SER A 368 -3.39 -18.90 9.56
N LYS A 369 -3.26 -17.95 10.49
CA LYS A 369 -4.31 -16.97 10.80
C LYS A 369 -3.67 -15.64 11.12
N TYR A 370 -3.83 -14.68 10.21
CA TYR A 370 -3.32 -13.33 10.39
C TYR A 370 -4.32 -12.29 9.85
N VAL A 371 -4.20 -11.06 10.35
CA VAL A 371 -5.05 -9.94 9.94
C VAL A 371 -4.54 -9.39 8.60
N VAL A 372 -5.45 -9.25 7.63
CA VAL A 372 -5.16 -8.74 6.27
C VAL A 372 -5.79 -7.39 5.99
N ALA A 373 -6.87 -7.04 6.69
CA ALA A 373 -7.55 -5.76 6.56
C ALA A 373 -8.26 -5.37 7.86
N ILE A 374 -8.50 -4.07 8.01
CA ILE A 374 -9.08 -3.46 9.21
C ILE A 374 -10.07 -2.38 8.78
N ASN A 375 -11.32 -2.47 9.24
CA ASN A 375 -12.27 -1.37 9.12
C ASN A 375 -12.23 -0.55 10.41
N ILE A 376 -12.02 0.76 10.30
CA ILE A 376 -12.11 1.68 11.43
C ILE A 376 -13.26 2.67 11.22
N THR A 377 -13.94 3.03 12.31
CA THR A 377 -14.99 4.05 12.29
C THR A 377 -14.77 5.06 13.39
N PHE A 378 -14.78 6.34 13.01
CA PHE A 378 -14.67 7.45 13.93
C PHE A 378 -16.05 7.97 14.34
N GLY A 379 -16.19 8.27 15.62
CA GLY A 379 -17.39 8.87 16.19
C GLY A 379 -17.13 9.48 17.55
N TYR A 380 -17.96 10.44 17.96
CA TYR A 380 -17.76 11.20 19.20
C TYR A 380 -16.40 11.91 19.32
N GLY A 381 -15.74 12.19 18.19
CA GLY A 381 -14.40 12.77 18.15
C GLY A 381 -13.27 11.77 18.41
N LEU A 382 -13.52 10.46 18.49
CA LEU A 382 -12.51 9.43 18.77
C LEU A 382 -12.69 8.17 17.88
N LEU A 383 -11.81 7.18 18.05
CA LEU A 383 -11.98 5.86 17.45
C LEU A 383 -13.14 5.14 18.15
N ALA A 384 -14.21 4.87 17.41
CA ALA A 384 -15.46 4.42 18.00
C ALA A 384 -15.79 2.96 17.69
N ALA A 385 -15.32 2.45 16.56
CA ALA A 385 -15.40 1.02 16.25
C ALA A 385 -14.24 0.55 15.37
N ILE A 386 -13.91 -0.74 15.50
CA ILE A 386 -12.88 -1.43 14.72
C ILE A 386 -13.35 -2.84 14.36
N GLU A 387 -13.02 -3.32 13.17
CA GLU A 387 -13.23 -4.70 12.74
C GLU A 387 -11.97 -5.19 12.04
N PHE A 388 -11.48 -6.36 12.46
CA PHE A 388 -10.36 -7.05 11.83
C PHE A 388 -10.87 -8.15 10.90
N THR A 389 -10.33 -8.19 9.68
CA THR A 389 -10.54 -9.24 8.67
C THR A 389 -9.29 -10.10 8.57
N PHE A 390 -9.46 -11.42 8.57
CA PHE A 390 -8.38 -12.40 8.53
C PHE A 390 -8.14 -12.93 7.10
N ASN A 391 -6.96 -13.52 6.89
CA ASN A 391 -6.55 -14.16 5.63
C ASN A 391 -7.54 -15.22 5.10
N ASN A 392 -8.31 -15.86 5.97
CA ASN A 392 -9.35 -16.83 5.59
C ASN A 392 -10.72 -16.20 5.24
N GLY A 393 -10.80 -14.86 5.16
CA GLY A 393 -12.02 -14.11 4.84
C GLY A 393 -13.01 -13.94 6.00
N LYS A 394 -12.77 -14.56 7.16
CA LYS A 394 -13.58 -14.30 8.37
C LYS A 394 -13.22 -12.95 8.96
N SER A 395 -14.14 -12.37 9.72
CA SER A 395 -13.88 -11.17 10.52
C SER A 395 -14.23 -11.37 11.99
N THR A 396 -13.75 -10.44 12.82
CA THR A 396 -14.14 -10.32 14.23
C THR A 396 -15.57 -9.81 14.42
N GLY A 397 -16.23 -9.36 13.35
CA GLY A 397 -17.35 -8.44 13.44
C GLY A 397 -16.94 -7.07 13.97
N ILE A 398 -17.89 -6.14 14.02
CA ILE A 398 -17.61 -4.78 14.49
C ILE A 398 -17.48 -4.78 16.01
N LEU A 399 -16.29 -4.44 16.51
CA LEU A 399 -15.99 -4.18 17.90
C LEU A 399 -16.23 -2.69 18.18
N GLY A 400 -17.00 -2.37 19.21
CA GLY A 400 -17.47 -1.02 19.51
C GLY A 400 -18.82 -0.68 18.87
N ARG A 401 -19.33 0.53 19.13
CA ARG A 401 -20.66 0.95 18.68
C ARG A 401 -20.69 2.42 18.32
N VAL A 402 -21.13 2.73 17.10
CA VAL A 402 -21.31 4.12 16.66
C VAL A 402 -22.77 4.37 16.30
N PRO A 403 -23.51 5.18 17.08
CA PRO A 403 -24.83 5.63 16.65
C PRO A 403 -24.71 6.42 15.35
N LYS A 404 -25.63 6.18 14.39
CA LYS A 404 -25.60 6.81 13.06
C LYS A 404 -25.44 8.34 13.09
N LYS A 405 -26.01 9.02 14.09
CA LYS A 405 -25.96 10.47 14.25
C LYS A 405 -24.58 11.02 14.67
N GLN A 406 -23.68 10.17 15.15
CA GLN A 406 -22.37 10.55 15.69
C GLN A 406 -21.22 9.94 14.87
N LYS A 407 -21.54 9.26 13.77
CA LYS A 407 -20.57 8.71 12.84
C LYS A 407 -20.01 9.84 11.98
N ILE A 408 -18.69 9.96 11.96
CA ILE A 408 -18.01 11.00 11.18
C ILE A 408 -17.44 10.40 9.89
N GLY A 409 -16.85 9.22 9.98
CA GLY A 409 -16.39 8.49 8.80
C GLY A 409 -16.00 7.06 9.11
N THR A 410 -15.93 6.24 8.07
CA THR A 410 -15.39 4.88 8.11
C THR A 410 -14.31 4.78 7.05
N LEU A 411 -13.24 4.07 7.38
CA LEU A 411 -12.17 3.75 6.47
C LEU A 411 -11.88 2.26 6.53
N GLN A 412 -11.67 1.64 5.38
CA GLN A 412 -11.09 0.31 5.29
C GLN A 412 -9.58 0.47 5.04
N ILE A 413 -8.77 -0.26 5.79
CA ILE A 413 -7.31 -0.22 5.79
C ILE A 413 -6.78 -1.61 5.47
N GLY A 414 -5.78 -1.67 4.60
CA GLY A 414 -5.05 -2.90 4.29
C GLY A 414 -4.71 -2.98 2.81
N PRO A 415 -3.73 -3.81 2.43
CA PRO A 415 -3.48 -4.13 1.03
C PRO A 415 -4.71 -4.81 0.44
N PHE A 416 -5.33 -4.17 -0.55
CA PHE A 416 -6.53 -4.66 -1.22
C PHE A 416 -6.14 -5.47 -2.44
N GLY A 417 -6.57 -6.73 -2.49
CA GLY A 417 -6.36 -7.66 -3.60
C GLY A 417 -6.74 -9.08 -3.19
N LYS A 418 -7.13 -9.92 -4.16
CA LYS A 418 -7.52 -11.31 -3.90
C LYS A 418 -6.36 -12.18 -3.41
N TYR A 419 -5.13 -11.80 -3.74
CA TYR A 419 -3.88 -12.48 -3.40
C TYR A 419 -3.05 -11.66 -2.41
N ASN A 420 -3.68 -11.19 -1.33
CA ASN A 420 -2.98 -10.38 -0.34
C ASN A 420 -2.01 -11.23 0.49
N GLU A 421 -0.72 -11.05 0.21
CA GLU A 421 0.40 -11.71 0.91
C GLU A 421 0.96 -10.85 2.06
N PHE A 422 0.22 -9.86 2.55
CA PHE A 422 0.63 -9.06 3.70
C PHE A 422 -0.20 -9.37 4.95
N ARG A 423 0.46 -9.26 6.10
CA ARG A 423 -0.15 -9.35 7.41
C ARG A 423 0.05 -8.08 8.21
N LEU A 424 -0.86 -7.82 9.14
CA LEU A 424 -0.64 -6.84 10.19
C LEU A 424 0.59 -7.25 11.02
N SER A 425 1.57 -6.35 11.12
CA SER A 425 2.81 -6.54 11.87
C SER A 425 2.97 -5.55 13.01
N GLY A 426 2.22 -4.46 13.03
CA GLY A 426 2.31 -3.45 14.10
C GLY A 426 1.07 -2.59 14.21
N ILE A 427 0.83 -2.07 15.41
CA ILE A 427 -0.22 -1.09 15.68
C ILE A 427 0.45 0.09 16.40
N SER A 428 0.16 1.31 15.96
CA SER A 428 0.63 2.55 16.58
C SER A 428 -0.55 3.48 16.80
N GLY A 429 -0.48 4.34 17.80
CA GLY A 429 -1.58 5.25 18.05
C GLY A 429 -1.39 6.16 19.25
N GLY A 430 -2.38 7.01 19.44
CA GLY A 430 -2.48 7.95 20.54
C GLY A 430 -3.91 7.96 21.06
N GLY A 431 -4.11 8.43 22.28
CA GLY A 431 -5.42 8.48 22.87
C GLY A 431 -6.01 9.88 22.99
N GLY A 432 -7.17 9.95 23.62
CA GLY A 432 -7.90 11.17 23.86
C GLY A 432 -8.97 10.95 24.92
N LYS A 433 -9.53 12.04 25.44
CA LYS A 433 -10.57 11.98 26.47
C LYS A 433 -11.94 12.29 25.90
N VAL A 434 -12.94 11.54 26.34
CA VAL A 434 -14.35 11.90 26.17
C VAL A 434 -14.95 11.95 27.56
N ILE A 435 -15.28 13.16 28.02
CA ILE A 435 -16.06 13.36 29.24
C ILE A 435 -17.53 13.20 28.83
N ARG A 436 -18.18 12.13 29.30
CA ARG A 436 -19.64 11.98 29.28
C ARG A 436 -20.12 11.92 30.72
N ASP A 437 -21.17 12.66 31.03
CA ASP A 437 -21.94 12.53 32.27
C ASP A 437 -21.09 12.55 33.57
N ASN A 438 -19.99 13.31 33.59
CA ASN A 438 -19.03 13.44 34.70
C ASN A 438 -18.26 12.16 35.09
N GLU A 439 -18.24 11.13 34.26
CA GLU A 439 -17.44 9.92 34.48
C GLU A 439 -16.17 9.93 33.59
N ASP A 440 -14.99 9.89 34.21
CA ASP A 440 -13.70 9.74 33.52
C ASP A 440 -13.32 8.26 33.48
N PHE A 441 -13.52 7.64 32.31
CA PHE A 441 -13.16 6.24 32.08
C PHE A 441 -11.70 6.05 31.69
N GLY A 442 -10.91 7.13 31.67
CA GLY A 442 -9.52 7.15 31.25
C GLY A 442 -9.33 7.66 29.82
N GLU A 443 -8.12 7.47 29.30
CA GLU A 443 -7.77 7.80 27.92
C GLU A 443 -8.28 6.72 26.96
N ASN A 444 -9.03 7.11 25.94
CA ASN A 444 -9.60 6.21 24.93
C ASN A 444 -8.78 6.28 23.64
N ALA A 445 -8.90 5.29 22.76
CA ALA A 445 -8.19 5.31 21.49
C ALA A 445 -8.69 6.45 20.58
N ALA A 446 -7.77 7.23 20.01
CA ALA A 446 -8.08 8.43 19.24
C ALA A 446 -7.42 8.43 17.86
N HIS A 447 -6.10 8.27 17.84
CA HIS A 447 -5.30 8.12 16.63
C HIS A 447 -4.87 6.68 16.48
N ILE A 448 -4.88 6.18 15.25
CA ILE A 448 -4.42 4.82 14.96
C ILE A 448 -3.72 4.71 13.62
N ALA A 449 -2.63 3.96 13.59
CA ALA A 449 -1.89 3.55 12.42
C ALA A 449 -1.60 2.05 12.50
N PHE A 450 -1.48 1.42 11.34
CA PHE A 450 -1.26 -0.02 11.21
C PHE A 450 -0.10 -0.28 10.28
N GLN A 451 0.82 -1.16 10.69
CA GLN A 451 1.88 -1.61 9.82
C GLN A 451 1.51 -2.94 9.19
N PHE A 452 1.69 -3.04 7.88
CA PHE A 452 1.58 -4.30 7.15
C PHE A 452 2.96 -4.74 6.69
N GLN A 453 3.23 -6.04 6.79
CA GLN A 453 4.46 -6.68 6.35
C GLN A 453 4.15 -7.88 5.46
N TYR A 454 4.91 -8.05 4.39
CA TYR A 454 4.85 -9.19 3.50
C TYR A 454 5.13 -10.49 4.26
N VAL A 455 4.35 -11.53 3.96
CA VAL A 455 4.52 -12.87 4.49
C VAL A 455 5.49 -13.60 3.56
N ASP A 456 6.76 -13.71 3.98
CA ASP A 456 7.73 -14.50 3.24
C ASP A 456 7.27 -15.97 3.24
N SER A 457 7.06 -16.55 2.06
CA SER A 457 6.85 -18.00 1.92
C SER A 457 8.11 -18.72 2.42
N LEU A 458 7.96 -19.66 3.36
CA LEU A 458 9.06 -20.49 3.87
C LEU A 458 9.74 -21.31 2.77
#